data_AF-A0A940NKM1-F1
#
_entry.id   AF-A0A940NKM1-F1
#
_cell.length_a   1.000
_cell.length_b   1.000
_cell.length_c   1.000
_cell.angle_alpha   90.00
_cell.angle_beta   90.00
_cell.angle_gamma   90.00
#
_symmetry.space_group_name_H-M   'P 1'
#
loop_
_entity.id
_entity.type
_entity.pdbx_description
1 polymer ?
#
loop_
_entity_poly.entity_id
_entity_poly.type
_entity_poly.pdbx_seq_one_letter_code
_entity_poly.pdbx_strand_id
1 'polypeptide(L)' 'MWLRPEIVVEVSLREWTPRGELREAKFLALRHDKLAREVTVEPAIDPDRLS' A
#
# COMPACT_ATOMS: atom_id res chain seq x y z
N MET A 1 -4.50 -11.81 17.61
CA MET A 1 -5.26 -12.69 16.70
C MET A 1 -4.62 -12.60 15.33
N TRP A 2 -4.38 -13.73 14.68
CA TRP A 2 -3.82 -13.79 13.32
C TRP A 2 -4.91 -14.14 12.32
N LEU A 3 -4.84 -13.54 11.13
CA LEU A 3 -5.75 -13.81 10.02
C LEU A 3 -4.97 -14.40 8.84
N ARG A 4 -5.66 -15.13 7.97
CA ARG A 4 -5.08 -15.51 6.67
C ARG A 4 -4.91 -14.25 5.80
N PRO A 5 -3.81 -14.11 5.04
CA PRO A 5 -3.51 -12.92 4.24
C PRO A 5 -4.32 -12.91 2.93
N GLU A 6 -5.63 -12.70 3.05
CA GLU A 6 -6.57 -12.76 1.92
C GLU A 6 -7.20 -11.39 1.61
N ILE A 7 -7.15 -10.44 2.55
CA ILE A 7 -7.83 -9.15 2.45
C ILE A 7 -6.85 -8.09 1.92
N VAL A 8 -7.24 -7.41 0.84
CA VAL A 8 -6.49 -6.29 0.28
C VAL A 8 -7.17 -4.97 0.66
N VAL A 9 -6.37 -3.99 1.05
CA VAL A 9 -6.82 -2.62 1.33
C VAL A 9 -6.04 -1.62 0.52
N GLU A 10 -6.67 -0.50 0.21
CA GLU A 10 -6.03 0.69 -0.29
C GLU A 10 -5.75 1.65 0.86
N VAL A 11 -4.57 2.26 0.86
CA VAL A 11 -4.13 3.20 1.89
C VAL A 11 -3.47 4.43 1.27
N SER A 12 -3.64 5.59 1.89
CA SER A 12 -2.73 6.73 1.66
C SER A 12 -1.59 6.64 2.66
N LEU A 13 -0.36 6.89 2.23
CA LEU A 13 0.83 6.93 3.09
C LEU A 13 1.61 8.23 2.89
N ARG A 14 2.39 8.65 3.89
CA ARG A 14 3.28 9.80 3.77
C ARG A 14 4.60 9.43 3.11
N GLU A 15 5.20 8.31 3.54
CA GLU A 15 6.44 7.77 2.98
C GLU A 15 6.56 6.26 3.25
N TRP A 16 7.38 5.60 2.44
CA TRP A 16 8.03 4.36 2.81
C TRP A 16 9.27 4.69 3.63
N THR A 17 9.44 4.05 4.79
CA THR A 17 10.68 4.18 5.56
C THR A 17 11.82 3.43 4.87
N PRO A 18 13.10 3.73 5.15
CA PRO A 18 14.24 2.96 4.62
C PRO A 18 14.22 1.47 4.99
N ARG A 19 13.42 1.07 5.99
CA ARG A 19 13.22 -0.33 6.39
C ARG A 19 12.06 -1.02 5.69
N GLY A 20 11.33 -0.32 4.81
CA GLY A 20 10.17 -0.85 4.10
C GLY A 20 8.86 -0.82 4.88
N GLU A 21 8.76 0.05 5.89
CA GLU A 21 7.51 0.24 6.65
C GLU A 21 6.71 1.43 6.09
N LEU A 22 5.39 1.43 6.29
CA LEU A 22 4.53 2.56 5.93
C LEU A 22 4.48 3.59 7.07
N ARG A 23 4.80 4.86 6.77
CA ARG A 23 4.64 5.97 7.74
C ARG A 23 3.32 6.71 7.53
N GLU A 24 2.60 6.93 8.63
CA GLU A 24 1.32 7.67 8.67
C GLU A 24 0.25 7.12 7.69
N ALA A 25 0.16 5.79 7.57
CA ALA A 25 -0.83 5.15 6.71
C ALA A 25 -2.27 5.39 7.19
N LYS A 26 -3.17 5.69 6.25
CA LYS A 26 -4.62 5.83 6.49
C LYS A 26 -5.38 4.89 5.57
N PHE A 27 -6.31 4.14 6.14
CA PHE A 27 -7.22 3.29 5.37
C PHE A 27 -8.11 4.12 4.45
N LEU A 28 -8.25 3.68 3.20
CA LEU A 28 -9.14 4.28 2.22
C LEU A 28 -10.30 3.35 1.86
N ALA A 29 -10.00 2.11 1.44
CA ALA A 29 -11.01 1.17 0.97
C ALA A 29 -10.57 -0.30 1.06
N LEU A 30 -11.53 -1.21 1.09
CA LEU A 30 -11.31 -2.63 0.78
C LEU A 30 -11.25 -2.82 -0.73
N ARG A 31 -10.30 -3.62 -1.21
CA ARG A 31 -10.10 -3.92 -2.64
C ARG A 31 -10.46 -5.37 -2.93
N HIS A 32 -11.75 -5.68 -2.91
CA HIS A 32 -12.25 -7.02 -3.27
C HIS A 32 -12.00 -7.38 -4.74
N ASP A 33 -11.69 -6.39 -5.56
CA ASP A 33 -11.34 -6.51 -6.97
C ASP A 33 -9.88 -6.96 -7.19
N LYS A 34 -9.04 -6.98 -6.15
CA LYS A 34 -7.61 -7.34 -6.23
C LYS A 34 -7.31 -8.62 -5.48
N LEU A 35 -6.38 -9.41 -6.00
CA LEU A 35 -5.91 -10.62 -5.31
C LEU A 35 -4.74 -10.27 -4.37
N ALA A 36 -4.73 -10.86 -3.17
CA ALA A 36 -3.67 -10.60 -2.18
C ALA A 36 -2.26 -10.90 -2.71
N ARG A 37 -2.12 -11.91 -3.59
CA ARG A 37 -0.84 -12.27 -4.22
C ARG A 37 -0.32 -11.25 -5.24
N GLU A 38 -1.16 -10.32 -5.69
CA GLU A 38 -0.79 -9.28 -6.66
C GLU A 38 -0.29 -8.00 -5.97
N VAL A 39 -0.40 -7.91 -4.64
CA VAL A 39 0.09 -6.76 -3.87
C VAL A 39 1.61 -6.79 -3.81
N THR A 40 2.25 -5.82 -4.44
CA THR A 40 3.71 -5.63 -4.44
C THR A 40 4.08 -4.23 -3.95
N VAL A 41 5.35 -4.01 -3.60
CA VAL A 41 5.86 -2.66 -3.34
C VAL A 41 5.82 -1.87 -4.66
N GLU A 42 5.04 -0.78 -4.68
CA GLU A 42 4.95 0.11 -5.83
C GLU A 42 6.22 0.98 -5.92
N PRO A 43 6.70 1.29 -7.14
CA PRO A 43 7.79 2.24 -7.31
C PRO A 43 7.34 3.61 -6.79
N ALA A 44 8.26 4.34 -6.13
CA ALA A 44 8.01 5.72 -5.77
C ALA A 44 7.69 6.53 -7.03
N ILE A 45 6.53 7.18 -7.05
CA ILE A 45 6.19 8.13 -8.12
C ILE A 45 7.06 9.36 -7.88
N ASP A 46 7.93 9.68 -8.85
CA ASP A 46 8.67 10.93 -8.86
C ASP A 46 7.67 12.08 -9.08
N PRO A 47 7.50 13.00 -8.10
CA PRO A 47 6.57 14.11 -8.23
C PRO A 47 6.89 15.02 -9.42
N ASP A 48 8.16 15.07 -9.86
CA ASP A 48 8.58 15.89 -11.01
C ASP A 48 8.20 15.24 -12.36
N ARG A 49 7.74 13.98 -12.36
CA ARG A 49 7.27 13.27 -13.56
C ARG A 49 5.80 13.54 -13.89
N LEU A 50 5.07 14.18 -12.99
CA LEU A 50 3.64 14.52 -13.14
C LEU A 50 3.40 15.99 -13.53
N SER A 51 4.45 16.80 -13.70
CA SER A 51 4.42 18.22 -14.08
C SER A 51 4.68 18.47 -15.56
#